data_AF-A0A9E5Y3A8-F1
#
_entry.id   AF-A0A9E5Y3A8-F1
#
_cell.length_a   1.000
_cell.length_b   1.000
_cell.length_c   1.000
_cell.angle_alpha   90.00
_cell.angle_beta   90.00
_cell.angle_gamma   90.00
#
_symmetry.space_group_name_H-M   'P 1'
#
loop_
_entity.id
_entity.type
_entity.pdbx_description
1 polymer ?
#
loop_
_entity_poly.entity_id
_entity_poly.type
_entity_poly.pdbx_seq_one_letter_code
_entity_poly.pdbx_strand_id
1 'polypeptide(L)'
;MIRALTGYPSRRADYIAAHAQGWVAQGAQLQALREQAGVSRTALARALGVSAARVARLEQGLPVRDARLLRAAIILFLERKGEKN
;
A
#
# COMPACT_ATOMS: atom_id res chain seq x y z
N MET A 1 40.37 19.81 3.98
CA MET A 1 39.62 18.57 4.29
C MET A 1 38.13 18.87 4.08
N ILE A 2 37.57 18.55 2.91
CA ILE A 2 36.17 18.86 2.58
C ILE A 2 35.32 17.69 3.10
N ARG A 3 34.59 17.89 4.21
CA ARG A 3 33.67 16.88 4.76
C ARG A 3 32.27 17.14 4.17
N ALA A 4 31.71 16.09 3.59
CA ALA A 4 30.49 16.06 2.80
C ALA A 4 29.29 16.77 3.45
N LEU A 5 28.60 17.59 2.65
CA LEU A 5 27.21 18.00 2.89
C LEU A 5 26.31 16.76 2.72
N THR A 6 26.18 15.96 3.78
CA THR A 6 25.14 14.94 3.87
C THR A 6 23.79 15.67 3.89
N GLY A 7 23.03 15.57 2.79
CA GLY A 7 21.77 16.30 2.63
C GLY A 7 20.81 16.07 3.81
N TYR A 8 20.23 17.16 4.30
CA TYR A 8 19.24 17.13 5.37
C TYR A 8 18.02 16.29 4.93
N PRO A 9 17.53 15.35 5.74
CA PRO A 9 16.33 14.61 5.42
C PRO A 9 15.17 15.60 5.22
N SER A 10 14.45 15.43 4.11
CA SER A 10 13.27 16.25 3.83
C SER A 10 12.14 15.92 4.80
N ARG A 11 11.23 16.87 5.07
CA ARG A 11 9.99 16.61 5.86
C ARG A 11 9.22 15.37 5.38
N ARG A 12 9.32 15.05 4.08
CA ARG A 12 8.73 13.85 3.50
C ARG A 12 9.45 12.57 3.95
N ALA A 13 10.78 12.58 3.97
CA ALA A 13 11.58 11.45 4.42
C ALA A 13 11.34 11.15 5.91
N ASP A 14 11.29 12.18 6.74
CA ASP A 14 11.00 12.06 8.18
C ASP A 14 9.59 11.51 8.41
N TYR A 15 8.60 12.03 7.67
CA TYR A 15 7.23 11.54 7.73
C TYR A 15 7.14 10.05 7.33
N ILE A 16 7.82 9.64 6.26
CA ILE A 16 7.86 8.24 5.84
C ILE A 16 8.49 7.38 6.95
N ALA A 17 9.63 7.80 7.50
CA ALA A 17 10.32 7.05 8.55
C ALA A 17 9.44 6.89 9.80
N ALA A 18 8.75 7.95 10.23
CA ALA A 18 7.87 7.93 11.40
C ALA A 18 6.67 7.00 11.26
N HIS A 19 6.22 6.69 10.03
CA HIS A 19 5.01 5.90 9.79
C HIS A 19 5.27 4.53 9.14
N ALA A 20 6.50 4.27 8.67
CA ALA A 20 6.84 3.09 7.89
C ALA A 20 6.44 1.78 8.58
N GLN A 21 6.73 1.63 9.87
CA GLN A 21 6.40 0.42 10.62
C GLN A 21 4.88 0.16 10.67
N GLY A 22 4.08 1.21 10.89
CA GLY A 22 2.62 1.10 10.88
C GLY A 22 2.08 0.75 9.49
N TRP A 23 2.68 1.30 8.42
CA TRP A 23 2.29 0.97 7.06
C TRP A 23 2.60 -0.46 6.67
N VAL A 24 3.71 -1.03 7.14
CA VAL A 24 4.04 -2.45 6.90
C VAL A 24 2.95 -3.36 7.49
N ALA A 25 2.56 -3.14 8.76
CA ALA A 25 1.51 -3.92 9.40
C ALA A 25 0.16 -3.76 8.67
N GLN A 26 -0.20 -2.53 8.30
CA GLN A 26 -1.40 -2.24 7.53
C GLN A 26 -1.39 -2.88 6.13
N GLY A 27 -0.25 -2.88 5.46
CA GLY A 27 -0.10 -3.49 4.14
C GLY A 27 -0.26 -5.00 4.21
N ALA A 28 0.40 -5.65 5.17
CA ALA A 28 0.33 -7.09 5.38
C ALA A 28 -1.11 -7.56 5.69
N GLN A 29 -1.83 -6.80 6.53
CA GLN A 29 -3.25 -7.08 6.79
C GLN A 29 -4.10 -7.00 5.51
N LEU A 30 -3.86 -5.98 4.67
CA LEU A 30 -4.59 -5.82 3.41
C LEU A 30 -4.29 -6.96 2.43
N GLN A 31 -3.03 -7.41 2.37
CA GLN A 31 -2.62 -8.57 1.60
C GLN A 31 -3.35 -9.83 2.06
N ALA A 32 -3.38 -10.09 3.38
CA ALA A 32 -4.05 -11.25 3.95
C ALA A 32 -5.54 -11.27 3.61
N LEU A 33 -6.24 -10.13 3.75
CA LEU A 33 -7.65 -10.01 3.37
C LEU A 33 -7.87 -10.33 1.89
N ARG A 34 -7.02 -9.82 0.99
CA ARG A 34 -7.09 -10.10 -0.44
C ARG A 34 -6.92 -11.59 -0.73
N GLU A 35 -5.95 -12.22 -0.08
CA GLU A 35 -5.61 -13.63 -0.27
C GLU A 35 -6.70 -14.56 0.28
N GLN A 36 -7.28 -14.23 1.44
CA GLN A 36 -8.44 -14.92 2.01
C GLN A 36 -9.66 -14.86 1.09
N ALA A 37 -9.85 -13.75 0.37
CA ALA A 37 -10.89 -13.59 -0.63
C ALA A 37 -10.58 -14.30 -1.97
N GLY A 38 -9.44 -14.98 -2.11
CA GLY A 38 -9.04 -15.67 -3.34
C GLY A 38 -8.74 -14.72 -4.52
N VAL A 39 -8.47 -13.45 -4.26
CA VAL A 39 -8.28 -12.43 -5.29
C VAL A 39 -6.78 -12.26 -5.59
N SER A 40 -6.37 -12.38 -6.84
CA SER A 40 -4.99 -12.03 -7.22
C SER A 40 -4.78 -10.51 -7.29
N ARG A 41 -3.56 -10.02 -7.03
CA ARG A 41 -3.23 -8.58 -7.19
C ARG A 41 -3.59 -8.07 -8.58
N THR A 42 -3.34 -8.85 -9.62
CA THR A 42 -3.63 -8.47 -11.01
C THR A 42 -5.13 -8.30 -11.25
N ALA A 43 -5.96 -9.20 -10.70
CA ALA A 43 -7.41 -9.10 -10.80
C ALA A 43 -7.95 -7.87 -10.05
N LEU A 44 -7.47 -7.65 -8.82
CA LEU A 44 -7.81 -6.46 -8.02
C LEU A 44 -7.41 -5.16 -8.74
N ALA A 45 -6.17 -5.10 -9.23
CA ALA A 45 -5.64 -3.94 -9.92
C ALA A 45 -6.45 -3.62 -11.19
N ARG A 46 -6.80 -4.65 -11.98
CA ARG A 46 -7.67 -4.51 -13.15
C ARG A 46 -9.05 -3.97 -12.77
N ALA A 47 -9.66 -4.49 -11.71
CA ALA A 47 -10.98 -4.05 -11.25
C ALA A 47 -10.99 -2.58 -10.76
N LEU A 48 -9.89 -2.13 -10.15
CA LEU A 48 -9.76 -0.77 -9.62
C LEU A 48 -9.13 0.23 -10.60
N GLY A 49 -8.75 -0.18 -11.81
CA GLY A 49 -8.10 0.70 -12.78
C GLY A 49 -6.73 1.22 -12.34
N VAL A 50 -5.97 0.43 -11.58
CA VAL A 50 -4.61 0.78 -11.10
C VAL A 50 -3.59 -0.26 -11.54
N SER A 51 -2.29 0.03 -11.35
CA SER A 51 -1.25 -0.96 -11.63
C SER A 51 -1.11 -1.98 -10.49
N ALA A 52 -0.83 -3.24 -10.85
CA ALA A 52 -0.56 -4.31 -9.87
C ALA A 52 0.66 -3.99 -9.00
N ALA A 53 1.65 -3.26 -9.54
CA ALA A 53 2.79 -2.78 -8.79
C ALA A 53 2.41 -1.76 -7.70
N ARG A 54 1.44 -0.87 -7.96
CA ARG A 54 0.94 0.08 -6.94
C ARG A 54 0.23 -0.63 -5.80
N VAL A 55 -0.54 -1.68 -6.12
CA VAL A 55 -1.17 -2.57 -5.12
C VAL A 55 -0.10 -3.29 -4.30
N ALA A 56 0.90 -3.90 -4.95
CA ALA A 56 1.98 -4.61 -4.27
C ALA A 56 2.76 -3.68 -3.32
N ARG A 57 3.08 -2.46 -3.76
CA ARG A 57 3.74 -1.46 -2.90
C ARG A 57 2.90 -1.10 -1.67
N LEU A 58 1.59 -0.90 -1.84
CA LEU A 58 0.70 -0.62 -0.72
C LEU A 58 0.66 -1.81 0.27
N GLU A 59 0.56 -3.04 -0.24
CA GLU A 59 0.58 -4.26 0.58
C GLU A 59 1.94 -4.47 1.29
N GLN A 60 3.04 -3.98 0.73
CA GLN A 60 4.35 -4.00 1.37
C GLN A 60 4.57 -2.85 2.36
N GLY A 61 3.58 -1.97 2.56
CA GLY A 61 3.70 -0.79 3.42
C GLY A 61 4.56 0.34 2.83
N LEU A 62 4.86 0.28 1.54
CA LEU A 62 5.62 1.32 0.86
C LEU A 62 4.73 2.53 0.53
N PRO A 63 5.26 3.76 0.61
CA PRO A 63 4.50 4.94 0.27
C PRO A 63 4.06 4.89 -1.20
N VAL A 64 2.77 5.13 -1.40
CA VAL A 64 2.12 5.28 -2.71
C VAL A 64 1.26 6.54 -2.69
N ARG A 65 1.03 7.12 -3.88
CA ARG A 65 0.09 8.23 -4.03
C ARG A 65 -1.30 7.79 -3.55
N ASP A 66 -2.04 8.68 -2.88
CA ASP A 66 -3.41 8.46 -2.42
C ASP A 66 -3.63 7.14 -1.64
N ALA A 67 -2.64 6.71 -0.84
CA ALA A 67 -2.65 5.41 -0.16
C ALA A 67 -3.94 5.14 0.63
N ARG A 68 -4.47 6.16 1.30
CA ARG A 68 -5.74 6.07 2.06
C ARG A 68 -6.93 5.76 1.16
N LEU A 69 -7.04 6.43 0.01
CA LEU A 69 -8.12 6.22 -0.95
C LEU A 69 -7.99 4.84 -1.61
N LEU A 70 -6.78 4.45 -2.00
CA LEU A 70 -6.53 3.13 -2.58
C LEU A 70 -6.88 2.00 -1.60
N ARG A 71 -6.51 2.16 -0.32
CA ARG A 71 -6.86 1.19 0.73
C ARG A 71 -8.38 1.04 0.88
N ALA A 72 -9.11 2.16 0.94
CA ALA A 72 -10.57 2.14 1.04
C ALA A 72 -11.21 1.44 -0.17
N ALA A 73 -10.74 1.75 -1.39
CA ALA A 73 -11.24 1.11 -2.61
C ALA A 73 -10.99 -0.42 -2.62
N ILE A 74 -9.84 -0.88 -2.13
CA ILE A 74 -9.53 -2.31 -2.01
C ILE A 74 -10.47 -2.99 -1.01
N ILE A 75 -10.68 -2.39 0.17
CA ILE A 75 -11.57 -2.95 1.20
C ILE A 75 -12.99 -3.11 0.66
N LEU A 76 -13.56 -2.04 0.08
CA LEU A 76 -14.91 -2.07 -0.51
C LEU A 76 -15.04 -3.12 -1.62
N PHE A 77 -14.00 -3.28 -2.45
CA PHE A 77 -13.99 -4.31 -3.48
C PHE A 77 -14.01 -5.72 -2.88
N LEU A 78 -13.20 -5.98 -1.85
CA LEU A 78 -13.10 -7.29 -1.21
C LEU A 78 -14.36 -7.65 -0.45
N GLU A 79 -14.98 -6.70 0.27
CA GLU A 79 -16.27 -6.87 0.94
C GLU A 79 -17.35 -7.33 -0.05
N ARG A 80 -17.49 -6.61 -1.18
CA ARG A 80 -18.44 -6.97 -2.24
C ARG A 80 -18.14 -8.31 -2.91
N LYS A 81 -16.89 -8.75 -2.91
CA LYS A 81 -16.49 -10.07 -3.44
C LYS A 81 -16.81 -11.20 -2.48
N GLY A 82 -16.69 -10.96 -1.17
CA GLY A 82 -17.03 -11.91 -0.11
C GLY A 82 -18.53 -12.22 -0.03
N GLU A 83 -19.41 -11.25 -0.35
CA GLU A 83 -20.87 -11.42 -0.37
C GLU A 83 -21.38 -12.38 -1.46
N LYS A 84 -20.57 -12.66 -2.50
CA LYS A 84 -20.99 -13.45 -3.67
C LYS A 84 -20.50 -14.90 -3.65
N ASN A 85 -19.93 -15.34 -2.53
CA ASN A 85 -19.50 -16.71 -2.28
C ASN A 85 -20.41 -17.36 -1.24
#